data_AF-A0A0B2VWT6-F1
#
_entry.id   AF-A0A0B2VWT6-F1
#
_cell.length_a   1.000
_cell.length_b   1.000
_cell.length_c   1.000
_cell.angle_alpha   90.00
_cell.angle_beta   90.00
_cell.angle_gamma   90.00
#
_symmetry.space_group_name_H-M   'P 1'
#
loop_
_entity.id
_entity.type
_entity.pdbx_description
1 polymer ?
#
loop_
_entity_poly.entity_id
_entity_poly.type
_entity_poly.pdbx_seq_one_letter_code
_entity_poly.pdbx_strand_id
1 'polypeptide(L)'
;MPLNAKGGKCANVPARIISRTIRSLNIFRRYADGMTSEHVVSTVLDSLDGITNPSEKALRIKDEANQFFNEGKIKVDLGRKDQAYDVAIDLYTKAIELDRSVAVLYGNRSAAYLKKELYGSALEDAAAALRIDPNYIKGYYRRATANMALGKFKLALRDYDAVRKARPSDKDAMRKYTECQKIVKKKAFEKAISVDSDQRSIANSINIDTIEVESSYDGPVLEEPISAEFMVELIKTFKAQKKLHKKYAYKILLEIWRLLGELPTMVEIDVPDGQKFTICGDVHGQFYDLCNIFDLNGLPSESNPYLFNGDFVDRGSFSVETIFTLFGFRLLYPNHFFMSRGNHESDVMNKMYGFEGEVRSKYTSQMAAFFTEIFNHLPLCHLINKKIFVCHGGLFKDNNVALDEIRTTNRVRQPPDEGVMCDLLWSDPQDFPGRSPSKRGVGCQFGPDVTEDFCKRNSLEYVIRSHEVKPEGYEVHHGGKCITVFSAPNYCDTMGNKGAFITIRGDDLKPRFTSFSAVEHPSVRPMAYASSLFGFA
;
A
#
# COMPACT_ATOMS: atom_id res chain seq x y z
N MET A 1 -9.75 9.78 -71.81
CA MET A 1 -9.58 11.24 -72.01
C MET A 1 -10.96 11.90 -72.01
N PRO A 2 -11.17 13.11 -71.46
CA PRO A 2 -10.43 13.78 -70.39
C PRO A 2 -11.33 14.57 -69.36
N LEU A 3 -10.68 15.09 -68.29
CA LEU A 3 -11.07 16.21 -67.37
C LEU A 3 -12.20 15.95 -66.34
N ASN A 4 -12.18 16.40 -65.08
CA ASN A 4 -11.34 17.41 -64.41
C ASN A 4 -11.42 17.26 -62.86
N ALA A 5 -10.36 17.69 -62.19
CA ALA A 5 -10.20 17.67 -60.73
C ALA A 5 -11.06 18.72 -59.99
N LYS A 6 -11.53 18.37 -58.77
CA LYS A 6 -11.75 19.35 -57.68
C LYS A 6 -11.35 18.72 -56.34
N GLY A 7 -10.33 19.33 -55.73
CA GLY A 7 -9.78 18.93 -54.43
C GLY A 7 -10.71 19.29 -53.27
N GLY A 8 -10.85 18.35 -52.34
CA GLY A 8 -11.36 18.55 -50.99
C GLY A 8 -10.21 18.66 -50.00
N LYS A 9 -10.15 19.77 -49.27
CA LYS A 9 -9.12 20.12 -48.28
C LYS A 9 -9.13 19.11 -47.11
N CYS A 10 -8.04 18.34 -46.95
CA CYS A 10 -7.71 17.77 -45.64
C CYS A 10 -7.33 18.93 -44.70
N ALA A 11 -8.06 19.05 -43.60
CA ALA A 11 -7.73 19.98 -42.54
C ALA A 11 -6.35 19.62 -41.95
N ASN A 12 -5.41 20.55 -42.08
CA ASN A 12 -4.10 20.50 -41.45
C ASN A 12 -4.25 20.33 -39.93
N VAL A 13 -3.93 19.16 -39.41
CA VAL A 13 -3.53 18.99 -38.02
C VAL A 13 -2.19 19.71 -37.85
N PRO A 14 -2.00 20.62 -36.87
CA PRO A 14 -0.76 21.35 -36.75
C PRO A 14 0.43 20.41 -36.52
N ALA A 15 1.45 20.48 -37.38
CA ALA A 15 2.69 19.70 -37.29
C ALA A 15 3.43 19.82 -35.93
N ARG A 16 3.06 20.81 -35.10
CA ARG A 16 3.54 20.97 -33.71
C ARG A 16 3.03 19.91 -32.73
N ILE A 17 1.89 19.27 -32.99
CA ILE A 17 1.33 18.23 -32.12
C ILE A 17 1.98 16.88 -32.42
N ILE A 18 2.26 16.60 -33.70
CA ILE A 18 2.91 15.35 -34.14
C ILE A 18 4.41 15.33 -33.75
N SER A 19 5.12 16.47 -33.78
CA SER A 19 6.55 16.48 -33.43
C SER A 19 6.83 16.33 -31.92
N ARG A 20 5.89 16.73 -31.05
CA ARG A 20 5.99 16.50 -29.60
C ARG A 20 5.77 15.04 -29.24
N THR A 21 4.81 14.38 -29.87
CA THR A 21 4.47 12.97 -29.62
C THR A 21 5.55 12.01 -30.12
N ILE A 22 6.24 12.33 -31.23
CA ILE A 22 7.34 11.51 -31.78
C ILE A 22 8.63 11.65 -30.96
N ARG A 23 8.87 12.78 -30.28
CA ARG A 23 10.06 12.97 -29.43
C ARG A 23 9.99 12.17 -28.11
N SER A 24 8.80 12.11 -27.50
CA SER A 24 8.53 11.35 -26.27
C SER A 24 8.51 9.83 -26.44
N LEU A 25 8.42 9.32 -27.67
CA LEU A 25 8.48 7.87 -27.96
C LEU A 25 9.93 7.35 -28.07
N ASN A 26 10.93 8.22 -27.98
CA ASN A 26 12.32 7.90 -28.36
C ASN A 26 13.33 7.82 -27.20
N ILE A 27 12.98 8.21 -25.97
CA ILE A 27 13.93 8.28 -24.85
C ILE A 27 14.22 6.89 -24.29
N PHE A 28 13.21 6.09 -23.95
CA PHE A 28 13.43 4.67 -23.60
C PHE A 28 13.78 3.76 -24.79
N ARG A 29 13.72 4.26 -26.04
CA ARG A 29 14.38 3.59 -27.18
C ARG A 29 15.87 3.94 -27.29
N ARG A 30 16.30 5.05 -26.68
CA ARG A 30 17.71 5.47 -26.57
C ARG A 30 18.41 4.86 -25.36
N TYR A 31 17.68 4.57 -24.28
CA TYR A 31 18.20 3.91 -23.09
C TYR A 31 17.75 2.45 -23.08
N ALA A 32 18.70 1.52 -23.16
CA ALA A 32 18.44 0.09 -23.40
C ALA A 32 17.50 -0.53 -22.35
N ASP A 33 16.70 -1.52 -22.77
CA ASP A 33 15.93 -2.36 -21.86
C ASP A 33 16.89 -3.01 -20.83
N GLY A 34 16.60 -2.82 -19.53
CA GLY A 34 17.41 -3.36 -18.42
C GLY A 34 18.32 -2.37 -17.69
N MET A 35 18.35 -1.09 -18.07
CA MET A 35 19.10 -0.06 -17.31
C MET A 35 18.43 0.31 -15.99
N THR A 36 19.22 0.53 -14.93
CA THR A 36 18.74 1.04 -13.63
C THR A 36 18.36 2.53 -13.72
N SER A 37 17.48 3.00 -12.83
CA SER A 37 17.09 4.43 -12.76
C SER A 37 18.32 5.35 -12.64
N GLU A 38 19.29 4.97 -11.81
CA GLU A 38 20.56 5.69 -11.63
C GLU A 38 21.34 5.86 -12.93
N HIS A 39 21.44 4.80 -13.73
CA HIS A 39 22.16 4.85 -15.00
C HIS A 39 21.47 5.78 -16.02
N VAL A 40 20.13 5.74 -16.06
CA VAL A 40 19.36 6.66 -16.91
C VAL A 40 19.57 8.11 -16.48
N VAL A 41 19.50 8.37 -15.17
CA VAL A 41 19.74 9.71 -14.60
C VAL A 41 21.14 10.20 -14.95
N SER A 42 22.18 9.39 -14.72
CA SER A 42 23.57 9.75 -15.05
C SER A 42 23.71 10.13 -16.51
N THR A 43 23.19 9.30 -17.42
CA THR A 43 23.32 9.54 -18.86
C THR A 43 22.62 10.84 -19.29
N VAL A 44 21.48 11.17 -18.68
CA VAL A 44 20.79 12.44 -18.92
C VAL A 44 21.64 13.62 -18.43
N LEU A 45 22.24 13.53 -17.24
CA LEU A 45 23.07 14.60 -16.69
C LEU A 45 24.33 14.83 -17.54
N ASP A 46 25.02 13.77 -17.95
CA ASP A 46 26.22 13.84 -18.80
C ASP A 46 25.91 14.55 -20.13
N SER A 47 24.72 14.31 -20.70
CA SER A 47 24.29 14.98 -21.94
C SER A 47 24.10 16.50 -21.81
N LEU A 48 24.02 17.01 -20.58
CA LEU A 48 23.78 18.42 -20.24
C LEU A 48 25.01 19.12 -19.65
N ASP A 49 26.17 18.45 -19.59
CA ASP A 49 27.37 18.99 -18.95
C ASP A 49 27.98 20.21 -19.63
N GLY A 50 27.72 20.40 -20.92
CA GLY A 50 28.13 21.60 -21.65
C GLY A 50 27.41 22.89 -21.22
N ILE A 51 26.37 22.82 -20.37
CA ILE A 51 25.62 23.99 -19.89
C ILE A 51 26.24 24.47 -18.58
N THR A 52 26.86 25.65 -18.62
CA THR A 52 27.59 26.21 -17.48
C THR A 52 26.74 27.08 -16.55
N ASN A 53 25.63 27.64 -17.04
CA ASN A 53 24.70 28.43 -16.22
C ASN A 53 23.82 27.50 -15.36
N PRO A 54 23.88 27.56 -14.01
CA PRO A 54 23.14 26.64 -13.14
C PRO A 54 21.61 26.72 -13.30
N SER A 55 21.05 27.92 -13.41
CA SER A 55 19.59 28.10 -13.59
C SER A 55 19.14 27.61 -14.97
N GLU A 56 19.94 27.81 -16.01
CA GLU A 56 19.65 27.24 -17.32
C GLU A 56 19.74 25.71 -17.30
N LYS A 57 20.79 25.14 -16.69
CA LYS A 57 20.97 23.69 -16.55
C LYS A 57 19.82 23.07 -15.77
N ALA A 58 19.40 23.69 -14.66
CA ALA A 58 18.24 23.27 -13.87
C ALA A 58 16.95 23.22 -14.71
N LEU A 59 16.72 24.23 -15.56
CA LEU A 59 15.53 24.29 -16.41
C LEU A 59 15.53 23.18 -17.48
N ARG A 60 16.71 22.86 -18.04
CA ARG A 60 16.88 21.74 -18.99
C ARG A 60 16.67 20.39 -18.35
N ILE A 61 17.26 20.15 -17.17
CA ILE A 61 17.04 18.91 -16.40
C ILE A 61 15.56 18.76 -16.08
N LYS A 62 14.86 19.83 -15.69
CA LYS A 62 13.42 19.81 -15.47
C LYS A 62 12.63 19.45 -16.74
N ASP A 63 13.06 19.92 -17.91
CA ASP A 63 12.41 19.55 -19.17
C ASP A 63 12.60 18.07 -19.51
N GLU A 64 13.75 17.47 -19.20
CA GLU A 64 13.97 16.02 -19.28
C GLU A 64 13.12 15.26 -18.26
N ALA A 65 13.10 15.71 -16.99
CA ALA A 65 12.26 15.13 -15.94
C ALA A 65 10.76 15.16 -16.31
N ASN A 66 10.29 16.21 -16.97
CA ASN A 66 8.92 16.31 -17.47
C ASN A 66 8.62 15.25 -18.55
N GLN A 67 9.60 14.88 -19.37
CA GLN A 67 9.44 13.85 -20.39
C GLN A 67 9.22 12.49 -19.72
N PHE A 68 10.11 12.10 -18.80
CA PHE A 68 9.94 10.87 -18.01
C PHE A 68 8.63 10.85 -17.22
N PHE A 69 8.25 11.97 -16.59
CA PHE A 69 6.96 12.07 -15.89
C PHE A 69 5.76 11.87 -16.83
N ASN A 70 5.81 12.39 -18.05
CA ASN A 70 4.73 12.20 -19.03
C ASN A 70 4.74 10.79 -19.61
N GLU A 71 5.90 10.16 -19.79
CA GLU A 71 6.00 8.75 -20.16
C GLU A 71 5.35 7.86 -19.11
N GLY A 72 5.59 8.11 -17.82
CA GLY A 72 4.91 7.39 -16.73
C GLY A 72 3.38 7.51 -16.78
N LYS A 73 2.81 8.51 -17.45
CA LYS A 73 1.34 8.60 -17.65
C LYS A 73 0.83 7.76 -18.81
N ILE A 74 1.67 7.52 -19.82
CA ILE A 74 1.29 6.87 -21.07
C ILE A 74 1.58 5.37 -21.01
N LYS A 75 2.60 4.97 -20.26
CA LYS A 75 2.98 3.55 -20.10
C LYS A 75 1.86 2.77 -19.40
N VAL A 76 1.50 1.64 -20.03
CA VAL A 76 0.50 0.69 -19.52
C VAL A 76 1.15 -0.31 -18.56
N ASP A 77 2.40 -0.67 -18.83
CA ASP A 77 3.27 -1.44 -17.93
C ASP A 77 3.60 -0.57 -16.70
N LEU A 78 3.05 -0.93 -15.52
CA LEU A 78 3.29 -0.10 -14.34
C LEU A 78 4.75 -0.16 -13.84
N GLY A 79 5.55 -1.20 -14.11
CA GLY A 79 6.95 -1.24 -13.69
C GLY A 79 7.78 -0.23 -14.46
N ARG A 80 7.56 -0.17 -15.78
CA ARG A 80 8.18 0.86 -16.62
C ARG A 80 7.65 2.26 -16.34
N LYS A 81 6.43 2.38 -15.80
CA LYS A 81 5.84 3.64 -15.33
C LYS A 81 6.45 4.06 -13.98
N ASP A 82 6.66 3.12 -13.08
CA ASP A 82 7.24 3.34 -11.77
C ASP A 82 8.69 3.82 -11.89
N GLN A 83 9.50 3.10 -12.68
CA GLN A 83 10.86 3.52 -13.04
C GLN A 83 10.89 4.92 -13.67
N ALA A 84 9.92 5.25 -14.53
CA ALA A 84 9.87 6.58 -15.15
C ALA A 84 9.58 7.68 -14.11
N TYR A 85 8.81 7.40 -13.07
CA TYR A 85 8.62 8.35 -11.97
C TYR A 85 9.84 8.46 -11.07
N ASP A 86 10.57 7.37 -10.81
CA ASP A 86 11.82 7.41 -10.05
C ASP A 86 12.86 8.28 -10.76
N VAL A 87 13.10 8.04 -12.05
CA VAL A 87 13.99 8.87 -12.88
C VAL A 87 13.53 10.34 -12.90
N ALA A 88 12.23 10.59 -13.00
CA ALA A 88 11.70 11.95 -12.95
C ALA A 88 11.99 12.63 -11.59
N ILE A 89 11.79 11.91 -10.48
CA ILE A 89 12.06 12.41 -9.13
C ILE A 89 13.54 12.76 -8.96
N ASP A 90 14.44 11.88 -9.40
CA ASP A 90 15.88 12.09 -9.28
C ASP A 90 16.34 13.29 -10.11
N LEU A 91 15.85 13.40 -11.36
CA LEU A 91 16.14 14.56 -12.21
C LEU A 91 15.58 15.86 -11.61
N TYR A 92 14.34 15.87 -11.08
CA TYR A 92 13.85 17.06 -10.39
C TYR A 92 14.69 17.40 -9.16
N THR A 93 15.19 16.41 -8.43
CA THR A 93 16.10 16.62 -7.30
C THR A 93 17.39 17.30 -7.74
N LYS A 94 18.01 16.82 -8.82
CA LYS A 94 19.19 17.46 -9.41
C LYS A 94 18.92 18.87 -9.92
N ALA A 95 17.75 19.13 -10.51
CA ALA A 95 17.36 20.48 -10.89
C ALA A 95 17.22 21.42 -9.67
N ILE A 96 16.65 20.93 -8.57
CA ILE A 96 16.47 21.69 -7.32
C ILE A 96 17.82 21.97 -6.63
N GLU A 97 18.75 21.01 -6.66
CA GLU A 97 20.10 21.20 -6.14
C GLU A 97 20.82 22.37 -6.83
N LEU A 98 20.59 22.56 -8.14
CA LEU A 98 21.14 23.66 -8.93
C LEU A 98 20.40 24.98 -8.74
N ASP A 99 19.08 24.97 -8.62
CA ASP A 99 18.27 26.18 -8.42
C ASP A 99 17.08 25.92 -7.47
N ARG A 100 17.22 26.39 -6.23
CA ARG A 100 16.21 26.22 -5.16
C ARG A 100 15.09 27.27 -5.22
N SER A 101 15.18 28.25 -6.12
CA SER A 101 14.24 29.39 -6.17
C SER A 101 13.05 29.18 -7.12
N VAL A 102 12.95 28.02 -7.76
CA VAL A 102 11.95 27.77 -8.82
C VAL A 102 10.81 26.89 -8.30
N ALA A 103 9.65 27.51 -8.02
CA ALA A 103 8.46 26.81 -7.47
C ALA A 103 7.99 25.62 -8.33
N VAL A 104 8.13 25.72 -9.66
CA VAL A 104 7.70 24.67 -10.59
C VAL A 104 8.46 23.35 -10.38
N LEU A 105 9.74 23.40 -9.97
CA LEU A 105 10.53 22.19 -9.73
C LEU A 105 9.93 21.35 -8.61
N TYR A 106 9.72 21.97 -7.46
CA TYR A 106 9.06 21.36 -6.31
C TYR A 106 7.64 20.92 -6.65
N GLY A 107 6.86 21.76 -7.36
CA GLY A 107 5.50 21.41 -7.78
C GLY A 107 5.42 20.17 -8.68
N ASN A 108 6.42 19.97 -9.54
CA ASN A 108 6.49 18.82 -10.42
C ASN A 108 7.02 17.57 -9.71
N ARG A 109 8.03 17.70 -8.84
CA ARG A 109 8.52 16.58 -8.01
C ARG A 109 7.45 16.12 -7.03
N SER A 110 6.69 17.03 -6.43
CA SER A 110 5.47 16.74 -5.67
C SER A 110 4.45 15.92 -6.49
N ALA A 111 4.27 16.25 -7.78
CA ALA A 111 3.40 15.49 -8.65
C ALA A 111 3.89 14.06 -8.90
N ALA A 112 5.21 13.87 -9.02
CA ALA A 112 5.82 12.55 -9.14
C ALA A 112 5.71 11.76 -7.84
N TYR A 113 5.96 12.39 -6.69
CA TYR A 113 5.73 11.79 -5.38
C TYR A 113 4.29 11.33 -5.16
N LEU A 114 3.28 12.10 -5.62
CA LEU A 114 1.88 11.64 -5.58
C LEU A 114 1.64 10.38 -6.42
N LYS A 115 2.35 10.22 -7.55
CA LYS A 115 2.23 9.03 -8.40
C LYS A 115 2.93 7.81 -7.79
N LYS A 116 3.97 8.05 -6.98
CA LYS A 116 4.70 7.07 -6.17
C LYS A 116 4.12 6.88 -4.77
N GLU A 117 3.03 7.57 -4.45
CA GLU A 117 2.35 7.51 -3.16
C GLU A 117 3.21 7.94 -1.95
N LEU A 118 4.26 8.72 -2.22
CA LEU A 118 5.10 9.37 -1.22
C LEU A 118 4.41 10.67 -0.76
N TYR A 119 3.25 10.54 -0.12
CA TYR A 119 2.36 11.66 0.19
C TYR A 119 2.96 12.70 1.13
N GLY A 120 3.86 12.29 2.03
CA GLY A 120 4.61 13.19 2.90
C GLY A 120 5.57 14.06 2.08
N SER A 121 6.41 13.44 1.26
CA SER A 121 7.32 14.15 0.35
C SER A 121 6.56 15.03 -0.64
N ALA A 122 5.41 14.56 -1.14
CA ALA A 122 4.53 15.36 -2.00
C ALA A 122 3.99 16.59 -1.29
N LEU A 123 3.58 16.46 -0.02
CA LEU A 123 3.07 17.55 0.81
C LEU A 123 4.15 18.60 1.08
N GLU A 124 5.36 18.16 1.44
CA GLU A 124 6.51 19.03 1.71
C GLU A 124 6.92 19.83 0.48
N ASP A 125 7.05 19.19 -0.67
CA ASP A 125 7.39 19.87 -1.92
C ASP A 125 6.29 20.81 -2.38
N ALA A 126 5.01 20.42 -2.23
CA ALA A 126 3.91 21.31 -2.56
C ALA A 126 3.90 22.56 -1.64
N ALA A 127 4.23 22.39 -0.35
CA ALA A 127 4.39 23.50 0.57
C ALA A 127 5.61 24.37 0.23
N ALA A 128 6.73 23.77 -0.17
CA ALA A 128 7.92 24.49 -0.64
C ALA A 128 7.62 25.32 -1.88
N ALA A 129 6.93 24.75 -2.87
CA ALA A 129 6.49 25.46 -4.07
C ALA A 129 5.65 26.71 -3.73
N LEU A 130 4.74 26.60 -2.76
CA LEU A 130 3.88 27.71 -2.32
C LEU A 130 4.59 28.74 -1.44
N ARG A 131 5.67 28.37 -0.75
CA ARG A 131 6.54 29.35 -0.06
C ARG A 131 7.31 30.20 -1.06
N ILE A 132 7.73 29.60 -2.16
CA ILE A 132 8.46 30.28 -3.24
C ILE A 132 7.51 31.15 -4.08
N ASP A 133 6.39 30.59 -4.52
CA ASP A 133 5.37 31.29 -5.30
C ASP A 133 3.96 31.01 -4.73
N PRO A 134 3.42 31.92 -3.90
CA PRO A 134 2.06 31.81 -3.37
C PRO A 134 0.96 31.84 -4.44
N ASN A 135 1.24 32.27 -5.68
CA ASN A 135 0.27 32.28 -6.77
C ASN A 135 0.31 30.98 -7.61
N TYR A 136 1.19 30.03 -7.27
CA TYR A 136 1.33 28.78 -7.98
C TYR A 136 0.15 27.83 -7.70
N ILE A 137 -0.95 27.98 -8.44
CA ILE A 137 -2.20 27.22 -8.27
C ILE A 137 -2.01 25.70 -8.28
N LYS A 138 -1.06 25.19 -9.08
CA LYS A 138 -0.75 23.76 -9.09
C LYS A 138 -0.22 23.29 -7.73
N GLY A 139 0.53 24.12 -7.00
CA GLY A 139 1.01 23.83 -5.65
C GLY A 139 -0.14 23.54 -4.68
N TYR A 140 -1.18 24.38 -4.66
CA TYR A 140 -2.39 24.12 -3.87
C TYR A 140 -3.06 22.82 -4.25
N TYR A 141 -3.21 22.55 -5.55
CA TYR A 141 -3.84 21.32 -6.02
C TYR A 141 -3.04 20.06 -5.61
N ARG A 142 -1.70 20.10 -5.69
CA ARG A 142 -0.84 19.00 -5.23
C ARG A 142 -0.93 18.80 -3.73
N ARG A 143 -0.87 19.89 -2.95
CA ARG A 143 -1.00 19.85 -1.49
C ARG A 143 -2.37 19.34 -1.04
N ALA A 144 -3.44 19.74 -1.73
CA ALA A 144 -4.78 19.22 -1.51
C ALA A 144 -4.86 17.72 -1.76
N THR A 145 -4.27 17.26 -2.86
CA THR A 145 -4.25 15.84 -3.25
C THR A 145 -3.47 15.00 -2.23
N ALA A 146 -2.31 15.47 -1.77
CA ALA A 146 -1.54 14.82 -0.71
C ALA A 146 -2.34 14.74 0.60
N ASN A 147 -2.97 15.85 1.01
CA ASN A 147 -3.81 15.88 2.22
C ASN A 147 -5.04 14.95 2.10
N MET A 148 -5.62 14.78 0.91
CA MET A 148 -6.70 13.79 0.71
C MET A 148 -6.21 12.36 0.95
N ALA A 149 -5.05 12.02 0.39
CA ALA A 149 -4.45 10.70 0.53
C ALA A 149 -4.12 10.39 1.99
N LEU A 150 -3.63 11.39 2.72
CA LEU A 150 -3.33 11.34 4.15
C LEU A 150 -4.56 11.40 5.07
N GLY A 151 -5.79 11.40 4.54
CA GLY A 151 -7.00 11.53 5.34
C GLY A 151 -7.21 12.91 6.02
N LYS A 152 -6.37 13.89 5.70
CA LYS A 152 -6.41 15.28 6.22
C LYS A 152 -7.45 16.12 5.46
N PHE A 153 -8.69 15.64 5.42
CA PHE A 153 -9.75 16.16 4.54
C PHE A 153 -10.07 17.64 4.76
N LYS A 154 -10.00 18.15 5.99
CA LYS A 154 -10.22 19.59 6.26
C LYS A 154 -9.13 20.47 5.64
N LEU A 155 -7.88 20.04 5.68
CA LEU A 155 -6.76 20.76 5.04
C LEU A 155 -6.89 20.67 3.51
N ALA A 156 -7.20 19.49 2.98
CA ALA A 156 -7.45 19.31 1.56
C ALA A 156 -8.59 20.22 1.05
N LEU A 157 -9.69 20.32 1.79
CA LEU A 157 -10.85 21.13 1.41
C LEU A 157 -10.49 22.61 1.26
N ARG A 158 -9.64 23.14 2.16
CA ARG A 158 -9.16 24.53 2.09
C ARG A 158 -8.38 24.80 0.81
N ASP A 159 -7.45 23.90 0.47
CA ASP A 159 -6.64 24.04 -0.73
C ASP A 159 -7.47 23.83 -2.01
N TYR A 160 -8.41 22.87 -2.04
CA TYR A 160 -9.31 22.71 -3.19
C TYR A 160 -10.23 23.91 -3.39
N ASP A 161 -10.70 24.55 -2.32
CA ASP A 161 -11.50 25.77 -2.43
C ASP A 161 -10.68 26.91 -3.06
N ALA A 162 -9.41 27.05 -2.68
CA ALA A 162 -8.50 28.02 -3.30
C ALA A 162 -8.32 27.75 -4.80
N VAL A 163 -8.10 26.49 -5.20
CA VAL A 163 -7.97 26.11 -6.62
C VAL A 163 -9.25 26.39 -7.40
N ARG A 164 -10.41 25.98 -6.86
CA ARG A 164 -11.72 26.17 -7.50
C ARG A 164 -12.05 27.65 -7.69
N LYS A 165 -11.71 28.50 -6.71
CA LYS A 165 -11.86 29.97 -6.80
C LYS A 165 -10.95 30.57 -7.87
N ALA A 166 -9.70 30.12 -7.95
CA ALA A 166 -8.75 30.58 -8.95
C ALA A 166 -9.05 30.06 -10.38
N ARG A 167 -9.71 28.91 -10.50
CA ARG A 167 -10.04 28.24 -11.77
C ARG A 167 -11.49 27.75 -11.80
N PRO A 168 -12.48 28.65 -11.90
CA PRO A 168 -13.89 28.29 -11.83
C PRO A 168 -14.38 27.42 -12.99
N SER A 169 -13.70 27.45 -14.14
CA SER A 169 -13.99 26.62 -15.32
C SER A 169 -13.35 25.22 -15.27
N ASP A 170 -12.49 24.94 -14.30
CA ASP A 170 -11.83 23.64 -14.15
C ASP A 170 -12.80 22.62 -13.53
N LYS A 171 -13.39 21.79 -14.38
CA LYS A 171 -14.36 20.76 -13.99
C LYS A 171 -13.76 19.75 -13.00
N ASP A 172 -12.46 19.47 -13.11
CA ASP A 172 -11.79 18.52 -12.22
C ASP A 172 -11.63 19.12 -10.81
N ALA A 173 -11.18 20.38 -10.73
CA ALA A 173 -11.08 21.10 -9.46
C ALA A 173 -12.43 21.21 -8.75
N MET A 174 -13.51 21.50 -9.49
CA MET A 174 -14.87 21.54 -8.95
C MET A 174 -15.30 20.17 -8.40
N ARG A 175 -15.11 19.10 -9.18
CA ARG A 175 -15.43 17.73 -8.75
C ARG A 175 -14.69 17.36 -7.47
N LYS A 176 -13.37 17.58 -7.41
CA LYS A 176 -12.55 17.27 -6.22
C LYS A 176 -12.96 18.06 -4.99
N TYR A 177 -13.29 19.34 -5.14
CA TYR A 177 -13.83 20.15 -4.04
C TYR A 177 -15.15 19.58 -3.50
N THR A 178 -16.12 19.31 -4.38
CA THR A 178 -17.43 18.80 -3.97
C THR A 178 -17.32 17.46 -3.25
N GLU A 179 -16.47 16.57 -3.74
CA GLU A 179 -16.25 15.26 -3.13
C GLU A 179 -15.53 15.35 -1.78
N CYS A 180 -14.48 16.19 -1.69
CA CYS A 180 -13.83 16.47 -0.41
C CYS A 180 -14.82 17.06 0.61
N GLN A 181 -15.70 17.96 0.17
CA GLN A 181 -16.74 18.54 1.02
C GLN A 181 -17.72 17.47 1.53
N LYS A 182 -18.15 16.53 0.68
CA LYS A 182 -19.02 15.41 1.09
C LYS A 182 -18.37 14.57 2.18
N ILE A 183 -17.08 14.23 2.01
CA ILE A 183 -16.33 13.44 3.00
C ILE A 183 -16.22 14.19 4.33
N VAL A 184 -15.87 15.48 4.31
CA VAL A 184 -15.77 16.30 5.53
C VAL A 184 -17.12 16.38 6.25
N LYS A 185 -18.22 16.57 5.51
CA LYS A 185 -19.58 16.58 6.08
C LYS A 185 -19.97 15.24 6.67
N LYS A 186 -19.72 14.13 5.96
CA LYS A 186 -20.00 12.77 6.43
C LYS A 186 -19.23 12.46 7.71
N LYS A 187 -17.93 12.75 7.77
CA LYS A 187 -17.11 12.55 8.99
C LYS A 187 -17.54 13.44 10.15
N ALA A 188 -17.96 14.68 9.88
CA ALA A 188 -18.48 15.56 10.92
C ALA A 188 -19.81 15.02 11.50
N PHE A 189 -20.68 14.46 10.64
CA PHE A 189 -21.92 13.82 11.04
C PHE A 189 -21.67 12.54 11.85
N GLU A 190 -20.80 11.65 11.37
CA GLU A 190 -20.39 10.43 12.10
C GLU A 190 -19.82 10.76 13.47
N LYS A 191 -18.95 11.78 13.57
CA LYS A 191 -18.38 12.23 14.85
C LYS A 191 -19.44 12.83 15.78
N ALA A 192 -20.48 13.48 15.25
CA ALA A 192 -21.57 14.01 16.06
C ALA A 192 -22.48 12.90 16.62
N ILE A 193 -22.62 11.78 15.89
CA ILE A 193 -23.39 10.60 16.35
C ILE A 193 -22.57 9.74 17.33
N SER A 194 -21.24 9.70 17.19
CA SER A 194 -20.37 8.87 18.04
C SER A 194 -20.29 9.33 19.50
N VAL A 195 -20.91 10.46 19.87
CA VAL A 195 -20.86 11.01 21.23
C VAL A 195 -21.99 10.46 22.13
N ASP A 196 -22.99 9.77 21.55
CA ASP A 196 -24.23 9.38 22.26
C ASP A 196 -24.58 7.87 22.23
N SER A 197 -23.66 6.99 21.81
CA SER A 197 -23.91 5.55 21.88
C SER A 197 -22.68 4.77 22.29
N ASP A 198 -22.83 3.96 23.34
CA ASP A 198 -22.13 2.67 23.43
C ASP A 198 -22.38 1.96 22.10
N GLN A 199 -21.42 2.04 21.16
CA GLN A 199 -21.59 1.51 19.82
C GLN A 199 -21.86 0.01 19.93
N ARG A 200 -23.11 -0.39 19.72
CA ARG A 200 -23.47 -1.80 19.59
C ARG A 200 -22.67 -2.36 18.42
N SER A 201 -21.78 -3.29 18.70
CA SER A 201 -21.01 -4.04 17.69
C SER A 201 -21.91 -4.52 16.56
N ILE A 202 -21.42 -4.47 15.32
CA ILE A 202 -22.15 -4.98 14.15
C ILE A 202 -22.46 -6.47 14.33
N ALA A 203 -21.61 -7.21 15.06
CA ALA A 203 -21.83 -8.61 15.40
C ALA A 203 -23.21 -8.84 16.03
N ASN A 204 -23.67 -7.94 16.90
CA ASN A 204 -24.96 -8.05 17.60
C ASN A 204 -26.17 -7.81 16.68
N SER A 205 -25.96 -7.24 15.49
CA SER A 205 -27.02 -7.01 14.50
C SER A 205 -27.15 -8.14 13.47
N ILE A 206 -26.18 -9.06 13.43
CA ILE A 206 -26.15 -10.16 12.47
C ILE A 206 -26.89 -11.35 13.06
N ASN A 207 -27.99 -11.74 12.42
CA ASN A 207 -28.70 -12.99 12.72
C ASN A 207 -28.44 -13.98 11.58
N ILE A 208 -27.66 -15.04 11.83
CA ILE A 208 -27.29 -16.04 10.82
C ILE A 208 -28.47 -16.96 10.48
N ASP A 209 -29.37 -17.21 11.44
CA ASP A 209 -30.47 -18.17 11.28
C ASP A 209 -31.51 -17.71 10.27
N THR A 210 -31.65 -16.40 10.09
CA THR A 210 -32.53 -15.81 9.07
C THR A 210 -31.94 -15.85 7.66
N ILE A 211 -30.68 -16.26 7.52
CA ILE A 211 -30.01 -16.36 6.23
C ILE A 211 -30.23 -17.77 5.68
N GLU A 212 -31.13 -17.87 4.70
CA GLU A 212 -31.35 -19.10 3.92
C GLU A 212 -30.20 -19.31 2.93
N VAL A 213 -29.84 -20.58 2.72
CA VAL A 213 -28.91 -21.01 1.68
C VAL A 213 -29.75 -21.57 0.55
N GLU A 214 -29.62 -21.01 -0.64
CA GLU A 214 -30.39 -21.46 -1.79
C GLU A 214 -29.99 -22.89 -2.19
N SER A 215 -30.94 -23.73 -2.62
CA SER A 215 -30.67 -25.12 -3.02
C SER A 215 -29.75 -25.25 -4.24
N SER A 216 -29.54 -24.16 -4.98
CA SER A 216 -28.62 -24.07 -6.10
C SER A 216 -27.17 -23.78 -5.68
N TYR A 217 -26.91 -23.48 -4.41
CA TYR A 217 -25.55 -23.25 -3.93
C TYR A 217 -24.76 -24.57 -3.94
N ASP A 218 -23.69 -24.59 -4.74
CA ASP A 218 -22.83 -25.75 -4.95
C ASP A 218 -21.40 -25.55 -4.40
N GLY A 219 -21.22 -24.54 -3.54
CA GLY A 219 -19.96 -24.23 -2.90
C GLY A 219 -19.80 -24.90 -1.53
N PRO A 220 -18.69 -24.63 -0.83
CA PRO A 220 -18.37 -25.24 0.45
C PRO A 220 -19.39 -24.84 1.51
N VAL A 221 -19.79 -25.81 2.33
CA VAL A 221 -20.71 -25.63 3.46
C VAL A 221 -19.90 -25.67 4.74
N LEU A 222 -19.96 -24.60 5.53
CA LEU A 222 -19.24 -24.55 6.80
C LEU A 222 -20.03 -25.28 7.88
N GLU A 223 -19.55 -26.46 8.24
CA GLU A 223 -19.82 -27.14 9.51
C GLU A 223 -18.91 -26.56 10.61
N GLU A 224 -19.38 -26.57 11.86
CA GLU A 224 -18.64 -26.04 13.00
C GLU A 224 -18.08 -27.20 13.83
N PRO A 225 -16.76 -27.22 14.16
CA PRO A 225 -15.74 -26.22 13.82
C PRO A 225 -15.25 -26.33 12.37
N ILE A 226 -14.60 -25.26 11.88
CA ILE A 226 -13.95 -25.27 10.57
C ILE A 226 -12.97 -26.44 10.43
N SER A 227 -12.94 -27.09 9.26
CA SER A 227 -12.10 -28.26 8.98
C SER A 227 -11.06 -28.00 7.89
N ALA A 228 -10.04 -28.86 7.81
CA ALA A 228 -9.05 -28.81 6.74
C ALA A 228 -9.68 -29.09 5.37
N GLU A 229 -10.67 -29.99 5.31
CA GLU A 229 -11.43 -30.31 4.10
C GLU A 229 -12.20 -29.09 3.61
N PHE A 230 -12.87 -28.36 4.51
CA PHE A 230 -13.54 -27.10 4.17
C PHE A 230 -12.57 -26.08 3.59
N MET A 231 -11.36 -25.95 4.17
CA MET A 231 -10.35 -25.02 3.66
C MET A 231 -9.88 -25.38 2.25
N VAL A 232 -9.68 -26.67 1.97
CA VAL A 232 -9.32 -27.14 0.62
C VAL A 232 -10.44 -26.84 -0.38
N GLU A 233 -11.70 -27.10 -0.01
CA GLU A 233 -12.86 -26.79 -0.86
C GLU A 233 -13.05 -25.28 -1.06
N LEU A 234 -12.79 -24.46 -0.04
CA LEU A 234 -12.85 -23.00 -0.10
C LEU A 234 -11.82 -22.46 -1.10
N ILE A 235 -10.56 -22.90 -0.98
CA ILE A 235 -9.49 -22.51 -1.90
C ILE A 235 -9.83 -22.94 -3.33
N LYS A 236 -10.33 -24.16 -3.52
CA LYS A 236 -10.76 -24.65 -4.84
C LYS A 236 -11.88 -23.79 -5.43
N THR A 237 -12.85 -23.41 -4.60
CA THR A 237 -13.99 -22.55 -4.99
C THR A 237 -13.50 -21.17 -5.42
N PHE A 238 -12.59 -20.56 -4.67
CA PHE A 238 -11.99 -19.27 -5.00
C PHE A 238 -11.09 -19.32 -6.24
N LYS A 239 -10.28 -20.39 -6.42
CA LYS A 239 -9.50 -20.62 -7.66
C LYS A 239 -10.41 -20.74 -8.90
N ALA A 240 -11.65 -21.21 -8.71
CA ALA A 240 -12.68 -21.28 -9.76
C ALA A 240 -13.49 -19.98 -9.93
N GLN A 241 -13.08 -18.86 -9.31
CA GLN A 241 -13.77 -17.57 -9.30
C GLN A 241 -15.23 -17.63 -8.78
N LYS A 242 -15.56 -18.65 -7.98
CA LYS A 242 -16.82 -18.74 -7.25
C LYS A 242 -16.69 -18.07 -5.88
N LYS A 243 -17.82 -17.80 -5.22
CA LYS A 243 -17.87 -17.13 -3.92
C LYS A 243 -18.37 -18.07 -2.82
N LEU A 244 -17.89 -17.85 -1.60
CA LEU A 244 -18.46 -18.44 -0.39
C LEU A 244 -19.87 -17.85 -0.16
N HIS A 245 -20.83 -18.68 0.24
CA HIS A 245 -22.17 -18.17 0.55
C HIS A 245 -22.15 -17.19 1.74
N LYS A 246 -22.99 -16.14 1.68
CA LYS A 246 -23.06 -15.07 2.70
C LYS A 246 -23.27 -15.60 4.13
N LYS A 247 -23.99 -16.70 4.30
CA LYS A 247 -24.23 -17.34 5.60
C LYS A 247 -22.93 -17.79 6.24
N TYR A 248 -22.13 -18.55 5.49
CA TYR A 248 -20.85 -19.09 5.96
C TYR A 248 -19.79 -18.01 6.08
N ALA A 249 -19.81 -17.01 5.19
CA ALA A 249 -18.98 -15.81 5.33
C ALA A 249 -19.23 -15.11 6.68
N TYR A 250 -20.50 -14.84 7.05
CA TYR A 250 -20.80 -14.25 8.36
C TYR A 250 -20.45 -15.14 9.55
N LYS A 251 -20.58 -16.48 9.43
CA LYS A 251 -20.11 -17.41 10.47
C LYS A 251 -18.60 -17.24 10.73
N ILE A 252 -17.77 -17.30 9.68
CA ILE A 252 -16.32 -17.06 9.79
C ILE A 252 -16.04 -15.71 10.43
N LEU A 253 -16.73 -14.64 9.98
CA LEU A 253 -16.53 -13.29 10.48
C LEU A 253 -16.91 -13.13 11.96
N LEU A 254 -17.97 -13.79 12.42
CA LEU A 254 -18.38 -13.76 13.83
C LEU A 254 -17.41 -14.55 14.71
N GLU A 255 -16.93 -15.71 14.26
CA GLU A 255 -15.95 -16.50 15.00
C GLU A 255 -14.58 -15.80 15.08
N ILE A 256 -14.09 -15.26 13.96
CA ILE A 256 -12.81 -14.56 13.96
C ILE A 256 -12.88 -13.27 14.78
N TRP A 257 -14.01 -12.56 14.77
CA TRP A 257 -14.23 -11.39 15.62
C TRP A 257 -14.08 -11.73 17.10
N ARG A 258 -14.70 -12.83 17.56
CA ARG A 258 -14.57 -13.31 18.95
C ARG A 258 -13.13 -13.67 19.26
N LEU A 259 -12.51 -14.50 18.41
CA LEU A 259 -11.15 -14.98 18.60
C LEU A 259 -10.14 -13.82 18.70
N LEU A 260 -10.21 -12.86 17.78
CA LEU A 260 -9.28 -11.72 17.76
C LEU A 260 -9.54 -10.76 18.94
N GLY A 261 -10.78 -10.69 19.42
CA GLY A 261 -11.16 -9.91 20.59
C GLY A 261 -10.47 -10.35 21.88
N GLU A 262 -10.13 -11.63 22.00
CA GLU A 262 -9.47 -12.21 23.18
C GLU A 262 -7.94 -12.08 23.14
N LEU A 263 -7.35 -11.78 21.98
CA LEU A 263 -5.89 -11.72 21.84
C LEU A 263 -5.29 -10.46 22.50
N PRO A 264 -4.03 -10.52 22.95
CA PRO A 264 -3.28 -9.33 23.34
C PRO A 264 -2.89 -8.48 22.13
N THR A 265 -2.47 -7.23 22.38
CA THR A 265 -1.98 -6.35 21.31
C THR A 265 -0.67 -6.84 20.72
N MET A 266 0.20 -7.41 21.55
CA MET A 266 1.39 -8.12 21.13
C MET A 266 1.25 -9.58 21.51
N VAL A 267 1.33 -10.47 20.51
CA VAL A 267 1.24 -11.92 20.72
C VAL A 267 2.65 -12.49 20.84
N GLU A 268 2.91 -13.26 21.90
CA GLU A 268 4.16 -13.98 22.07
C GLU A 268 4.03 -15.39 21.47
N ILE A 269 5.03 -15.81 20.69
CA ILE A 269 5.05 -17.09 20.00
C ILE A 269 6.29 -17.85 20.45
N ASP A 270 6.11 -19.07 20.92
CA ASP A 270 7.19 -20.01 21.20
C ASP A 270 7.29 -21.04 20.07
N VAL A 271 8.40 -21.02 19.33
CA VAL A 271 8.77 -21.98 18.30
C VAL A 271 9.70 -23.01 18.94
N PRO A 272 9.27 -24.27 19.11
CA PRO A 272 10.09 -25.30 19.75
C PRO A 272 11.36 -25.62 18.96
N ASP A 273 12.37 -26.13 19.67
CA ASP A 273 13.62 -26.57 19.07
C ASP A 273 13.38 -27.52 17.90
N GLY A 274 14.06 -27.22 16.80
CA GLY A 274 14.01 -27.99 15.57
C GLY A 274 12.74 -27.86 14.73
N GLN A 275 11.70 -27.18 15.21
CA GLN A 275 10.50 -26.88 14.43
C GLN A 275 10.69 -25.68 13.52
N LYS A 276 10.08 -25.74 12.33
CA LYS A 276 10.07 -24.67 11.33
C LYS A 276 8.94 -23.68 11.64
N PHE A 277 9.20 -22.38 11.45
CA PHE A 277 8.17 -21.34 11.48
C PHE A 277 8.32 -20.42 10.27
N THR A 278 7.21 -20.09 9.61
CA THR A 278 7.20 -19.28 8.39
C THR A 278 6.64 -17.89 8.65
N ILE A 279 7.29 -16.85 8.11
CA ILE A 279 6.86 -15.46 8.19
C ILE A 279 6.69 -14.91 6.78
N CYS A 280 5.47 -14.50 6.45
CA CYS A 280 5.11 -13.85 5.19
C CYS A 280 4.89 -12.35 5.43
N GLY A 281 5.22 -11.54 4.43
CA GLY A 281 4.86 -10.12 4.39
C GLY A 281 3.52 -9.89 3.70
N ASP A 282 3.41 -8.72 3.07
CA ASP A 282 2.22 -8.24 2.37
C ASP A 282 1.81 -9.21 1.25
N VAL A 283 0.49 -9.38 1.08
CA VAL A 283 -0.10 -10.22 0.02
C VAL A 283 -1.04 -9.41 -0.87
N HIS A 284 -1.68 -8.36 -0.33
CA HIS A 284 -2.47 -7.38 -1.09
C HIS A 284 -3.47 -7.99 -2.08
N GLY A 285 -4.27 -8.94 -1.63
CA GLY A 285 -5.32 -9.53 -2.45
C GLY A 285 -4.81 -10.31 -3.68
N GLN A 286 -3.54 -10.70 -3.72
CA GLN A 286 -2.98 -11.60 -4.71
C GLN A 286 -3.23 -13.07 -4.31
N PHE A 287 -4.50 -13.47 -4.32
CA PHE A 287 -4.96 -14.79 -3.85
C PHE A 287 -4.25 -15.98 -4.52
N TYR A 288 -3.93 -15.88 -5.81
CA TYR A 288 -3.27 -16.95 -6.56
C TYR A 288 -1.81 -17.11 -6.13
N ASP A 289 -1.13 -16.01 -5.82
CA ASP A 289 0.22 -16.04 -5.24
C ASP A 289 0.20 -16.52 -3.79
N LEU A 290 -0.84 -16.20 -3.00
CA LEU A 290 -1.04 -16.81 -1.69
C LEU A 290 -1.12 -18.34 -1.80
N CYS A 291 -1.88 -18.85 -2.77
CA CYS A 291 -1.94 -20.29 -3.02
C CYS A 291 -0.58 -20.85 -3.42
N ASN A 292 0.19 -20.12 -4.24
CA ASN A 292 1.55 -20.53 -4.62
C ASN A 292 2.50 -20.61 -3.41
N ILE A 293 2.38 -19.71 -2.42
CA ILE A 293 3.12 -19.83 -1.15
C ILE A 293 2.83 -21.18 -0.48
N PHE A 294 1.56 -21.58 -0.43
CA PHE A 294 1.17 -22.87 0.16
C PHE A 294 1.61 -24.07 -0.68
N ASP A 295 1.60 -23.96 -2.01
CA ASP A 295 2.09 -25.00 -2.91
C ASP A 295 3.61 -25.19 -2.75
N LEU A 296 4.37 -24.10 -2.52
CA LEU A 296 5.83 -24.12 -2.34
C LEU A 296 6.29 -24.52 -0.94
N ASN A 297 5.59 -24.08 0.11
CA ASN A 297 6.02 -24.21 1.50
C ASN A 297 5.10 -25.10 2.37
N GLY A 298 4.09 -25.70 1.75
CA GLY A 298 3.06 -26.53 2.38
C GLY A 298 1.93 -25.70 2.98
N LEU A 299 0.73 -26.30 3.03
CA LEU A 299 -0.43 -25.70 3.70
C LEU A 299 -0.13 -25.45 5.20
N PRO A 300 -0.79 -24.43 5.80
CA PRO A 300 -0.76 -24.26 7.24
C PRO A 300 -1.22 -25.52 7.97
N SER A 301 -0.53 -25.86 9.05
CA SER A 301 -0.87 -26.94 9.97
C SER A 301 -0.18 -26.73 11.32
N GLU A 302 -0.45 -27.59 12.30
CA GLU A 302 0.28 -27.58 13.57
C GLU A 302 1.80 -27.81 13.37
N SER A 303 2.20 -28.59 12.37
CA SER A 303 3.61 -28.86 12.04
C SER A 303 4.22 -27.87 11.03
N ASN A 304 3.40 -26.96 10.47
CA ASN A 304 3.82 -25.97 9.50
C ASN A 304 3.19 -24.59 9.82
N PRO A 305 3.61 -23.95 10.92
CA PRO A 305 3.03 -22.69 11.37
C PRO A 305 3.44 -21.49 10.48
N TYR A 306 2.56 -20.50 10.42
CA TYR A 306 2.71 -19.27 9.64
C TYR A 306 2.37 -18.03 10.45
N LEU A 307 3.07 -16.93 10.17
CA LEU A 307 2.68 -15.56 10.50
C LEU A 307 2.56 -14.76 9.20
N PHE A 308 1.39 -14.17 8.95
CA PHE A 308 1.21 -13.17 7.89
C PHE A 308 1.24 -11.77 8.49
N ASN A 309 2.23 -10.96 8.09
CA ASN A 309 2.57 -9.71 8.73
C ASN A 309 1.90 -8.48 8.10
N GLY A 310 0.56 -8.48 8.12
CA GLY A 310 -0.28 -7.37 7.65
C GLY A 310 -0.43 -7.27 6.13
N ASP A 311 -1.29 -6.34 5.71
CA ASP A 311 -1.54 -5.97 4.32
C ASP A 311 -1.97 -7.17 3.47
N PHE A 312 -3.07 -7.79 3.91
CA PHE A 312 -3.69 -8.93 3.26
C PHE A 312 -4.56 -8.50 2.09
N VAL A 313 -5.13 -7.30 2.17
CA VAL A 313 -6.16 -6.78 1.28
C VAL A 313 -5.69 -5.52 0.55
N ASP A 314 -6.60 -4.95 -0.25
CA ASP A 314 -6.40 -3.80 -1.12
C ASP A 314 -5.43 -4.07 -2.27
N ARG A 315 -5.48 -3.21 -3.29
CA ARG A 315 -4.65 -3.27 -4.51
C ARG A 315 -5.00 -4.43 -5.42
N GLY A 316 -4.74 -5.67 -5.01
CA GLY A 316 -5.18 -6.86 -5.73
C GLY A 316 -6.69 -6.98 -5.70
N SER A 317 -7.25 -7.59 -6.73
CA SER A 317 -8.71 -7.70 -6.91
C SER A 317 -9.29 -9.03 -6.45
N PHE A 318 -8.52 -9.77 -5.63
CA PHE A 318 -8.94 -10.99 -4.96
C PHE A 318 -8.71 -10.89 -3.44
N SER A 319 -8.94 -9.70 -2.88
CA SER A 319 -8.76 -9.42 -1.46
C SER A 319 -9.75 -10.19 -0.59
N VAL A 320 -10.98 -10.38 -1.09
CA VAL A 320 -12.01 -11.17 -0.40
C VAL A 320 -11.60 -12.64 -0.28
N GLU A 321 -11.12 -13.25 -1.35
CA GLU A 321 -10.66 -14.63 -1.37
C GLU A 321 -9.45 -14.82 -0.45
N THR A 322 -8.52 -13.86 -0.50
CA THR A 322 -7.33 -13.82 0.36
C THR A 322 -7.74 -13.78 1.84
N ILE A 323 -8.54 -12.81 2.27
CA ILE A 323 -8.84 -12.63 3.70
C ILE A 323 -9.70 -13.77 4.27
N PHE A 324 -10.65 -14.32 3.51
CA PHE A 324 -11.42 -15.48 3.97
C PHE A 324 -10.55 -16.73 4.10
N THR A 325 -9.54 -16.89 3.25
CA THR A 325 -8.59 -18.00 3.36
C THR A 325 -7.71 -17.86 4.60
N LEU A 326 -7.18 -16.66 4.88
CA LEU A 326 -6.35 -16.42 6.07
C LEU A 326 -7.17 -16.54 7.37
N PHE A 327 -8.39 -15.98 7.42
CA PHE A 327 -9.29 -16.14 8.57
C PHE A 327 -9.68 -17.60 8.79
N GLY A 328 -9.93 -18.35 7.72
CA GLY A 328 -10.20 -19.78 7.81
C GLY A 328 -9.04 -20.55 8.46
N PHE A 329 -7.80 -20.33 8.02
CA PHE A 329 -6.63 -20.96 8.66
C PHE A 329 -6.38 -20.44 10.09
N ARG A 330 -6.67 -19.17 10.37
CA ARG A 330 -6.58 -18.61 11.73
C ARG A 330 -7.56 -19.25 12.71
N LEU A 331 -8.75 -19.64 12.24
CA LEU A 331 -9.74 -20.37 13.01
C LEU A 331 -9.40 -21.86 13.12
N LEU A 332 -8.88 -22.47 12.04
CA LEU A 332 -8.52 -23.89 12.01
C LEU A 332 -7.29 -24.21 12.89
N TYR A 333 -6.27 -23.34 12.85
CA TYR A 333 -5.01 -23.55 13.56
C TYR A 333 -4.67 -22.37 14.48
N PRO A 334 -5.45 -22.14 15.55
CA PRO A 334 -5.41 -20.87 16.24
C PRO A 334 -4.12 -20.58 17.03
N ASN A 335 -3.30 -21.60 17.26
CA ASN A 335 -2.01 -21.52 17.93
C ASN A 335 -0.82 -21.71 16.96
N HIS A 336 -1.09 -21.84 15.66
CA HIS A 336 -0.06 -22.11 14.64
C HIS A 336 -0.21 -21.24 13.39
N PHE A 337 -1.32 -20.51 13.25
CA PHE A 337 -1.52 -19.52 12.20
C PHE A 337 -1.77 -18.15 12.82
N PHE A 338 -0.91 -17.19 12.52
CA PHE A 338 -0.86 -15.87 13.15
C PHE A 338 -1.01 -14.77 12.11
N MET A 339 -1.58 -13.64 12.53
CA MET A 339 -1.87 -12.51 11.66
C MET A 339 -1.58 -11.21 12.43
N SER A 340 -0.74 -10.35 11.86
CA SER A 340 -0.55 -8.97 12.35
C SER A 340 -1.40 -8.01 11.53
N ARG A 341 -1.84 -6.91 12.14
CA ARG A 341 -2.45 -5.79 11.43
C ARG A 341 -1.41 -5.06 10.58
N GLY A 342 -1.72 -4.77 9.32
CA GLY A 342 -1.01 -3.81 8.47
C GLY A 342 -1.74 -2.48 8.37
N ASN A 343 -1.17 -1.52 7.64
CA ASN A 343 -1.84 -0.23 7.46
C ASN A 343 -3.07 -0.34 6.54
N HIS A 344 -3.09 -1.34 5.64
CA HIS A 344 -4.24 -1.59 4.77
C HIS A 344 -5.41 -2.27 5.48
N GLU A 345 -5.25 -2.81 6.68
CA GLU A 345 -6.38 -3.21 7.54
C GLU A 345 -6.98 -1.99 8.30
N SER A 346 -7.29 -0.93 7.54
CA SER A 346 -7.87 0.32 8.04
C SER A 346 -8.91 0.92 7.07
N ASP A 347 -9.88 1.65 7.65
CA ASP A 347 -11.04 2.19 6.95
C ASP A 347 -10.65 3.11 5.78
N VAL A 348 -9.67 3.99 6.00
CA VAL A 348 -9.25 4.96 4.99
C VAL A 348 -8.57 4.26 3.82
N MET A 349 -7.74 3.24 4.10
CA MET A 349 -7.07 2.48 3.04
C MET A 349 -8.08 1.65 2.25
N ASN A 350 -8.99 0.91 2.91
CA ASN A 350 -9.96 0.06 2.23
C ASN A 350 -10.93 0.82 1.32
N LYS A 351 -11.31 2.05 1.70
CA LYS A 351 -12.09 2.97 0.86
C LYS A 351 -11.35 3.42 -0.38
N MET A 352 -10.03 3.54 -0.27
CA MET A 352 -9.17 4.10 -1.29
C MET A 352 -8.69 3.03 -2.27
N TYR A 353 -8.28 1.87 -1.77
CA TYR A 353 -7.51 0.87 -2.50
C TYR A 353 -8.26 -0.42 -2.84
N GLY A 354 -9.57 -0.44 -2.59
CA GLY A 354 -10.49 -1.35 -3.28
C GLY A 354 -11.17 -2.38 -2.41
N PHE A 355 -10.67 -2.69 -1.21
CA PHE A 355 -11.27 -3.75 -0.39
C PHE A 355 -12.72 -3.45 0.00
N GLU A 356 -13.06 -2.21 0.40
CA GLU A 356 -14.47 -1.86 0.69
C GLU A 356 -15.34 -2.05 -0.56
N GLY A 357 -14.86 -1.61 -1.72
CA GLY A 357 -15.55 -1.75 -2.99
C GLY A 357 -15.75 -3.22 -3.38
N GLU A 358 -14.74 -4.05 -3.16
CA GLU A 358 -14.76 -5.47 -3.48
C GLU A 358 -15.75 -6.22 -2.59
N VAL A 359 -15.73 -5.99 -1.28
CA VAL A 359 -16.68 -6.59 -0.33
C VAL A 359 -18.11 -6.15 -0.66
N ARG A 360 -18.32 -4.88 -1.00
CA ARG A 360 -19.66 -4.37 -1.38
C ARG A 360 -20.14 -4.97 -2.70
N SER A 361 -19.24 -5.24 -3.64
CA SER A 361 -19.56 -5.88 -4.90
C SER A 361 -19.88 -7.37 -4.74
N LYS A 362 -19.14 -8.09 -3.88
CA LYS A 362 -19.28 -9.54 -3.70
C LYS A 362 -20.34 -9.92 -2.65
N TYR A 363 -20.56 -9.04 -1.66
CA TYR A 363 -21.47 -9.23 -0.53
C TYR A 363 -22.33 -7.98 -0.25
N THR A 364 -22.10 -7.27 0.86
CA THR A 364 -22.95 -6.18 1.35
C THR A 364 -22.13 -5.09 2.04
N SER A 365 -22.71 -3.89 2.15
CA SER A 365 -22.12 -2.79 2.92
C SER A 365 -22.02 -3.10 4.42
N GLN A 366 -22.94 -3.90 4.97
CA GLN A 366 -22.87 -4.33 6.39
C GLN A 366 -21.64 -5.21 6.62
N MET A 367 -21.34 -6.12 5.68
CA MET A 367 -20.16 -6.97 5.76
C MET A 367 -18.87 -6.14 5.65
N ALA A 368 -18.83 -5.14 4.76
CA ALA A 368 -17.68 -4.24 4.66
C ALA A 368 -17.43 -3.48 5.97
N ALA A 369 -18.49 -2.96 6.61
CA ALA A 369 -18.37 -2.32 7.91
C ALA A 369 -17.92 -3.29 9.00
N PHE A 370 -18.37 -4.56 8.96
CA PHE A 370 -17.97 -5.57 9.94
C PHE A 370 -16.50 -5.98 9.78
N PHE A 371 -15.98 -6.07 8.55
CA PHE A 371 -14.54 -6.24 8.34
C PHE A 371 -13.72 -5.10 8.97
N THR A 372 -14.15 -3.85 8.82
CA THR A 372 -13.48 -2.71 9.48
C THR A 372 -13.47 -2.84 11.00
N GLU A 373 -14.55 -3.36 11.60
CA GLU A 373 -14.60 -3.67 13.03
C GLU A 373 -13.62 -4.79 13.39
N ILE A 374 -13.64 -5.92 12.68
CA ILE A 374 -12.75 -7.07 12.88
C ILE A 374 -11.27 -6.68 12.77
N PHE A 375 -10.92 -5.88 11.77
CA PHE A 375 -9.56 -5.40 11.57
C PHE A 375 -9.05 -4.55 12.74
N ASN A 376 -9.94 -3.93 13.52
CA ASN A 376 -9.53 -3.24 14.75
C ASN A 376 -9.06 -4.20 15.85
N HIS A 377 -9.46 -5.47 15.80
CA HIS A 377 -9.08 -6.47 16.79
C HIS A 377 -7.78 -7.23 16.46
N LEU A 378 -7.26 -7.10 15.22
CA LEU A 378 -5.99 -7.73 14.84
C LEU A 378 -4.83 -7.28 15.74
N PRO A 379 -3.99 -8.21 16.26
CA PRO A 379 -2.75 -7.86 16.97
C PRO A 379 -1.86 -6.94 16.13
N LEU A 380 -1.12 -6.05 16.79
CA LEU A 380 -0.26 -5.08 16.08
C LEU A 380 1.13 -5.66 15.76
N CYS A 381 1.60 -6.61 16.58
CA CYS A 381 2.94 -7.18 16.44
C CYS A 381 3.05 -8.54 17.14
N HIS A 382 4.15 -9.24 16.86
CA HIS A 382 4.48 -10.52 17.45
C HIS A 382 5.90 -10.52 18.02
N LEU A 383 6.12 -11.30 19.07
CA LEU A 383 7.42 -11.54 19.67
C LEU A 383 7.71 -13.04 19.67
N ILE A 384 8.62 -13.47 18.79
CA ILE A 384 8.96 -14.88 18.60
C ILE A 384 10.17 -15.25 19.46
N ASN A 385 10.03 -16.30 20.29
CA ASN A 385 11.02 -16.81 21.25
C ASN A 385 11.65 -15.72 22.13
N LYS A 386 10.95 -14.59 22.34
CA LYS A 386 11.48 -13.39 23.03
C LYS A 386 12.75 -12.82 22.41
N LYS A 387 13.03 -13.15 21.14
CA LYS A 387 14.25 -12.77 20.41
C LYS A 387 13.97 -12.02 19.11
N ILE A 388 12.87 -12.31 18.42
CA ILE A 388 12.55 -11.67 17.13
C ILE A 388 11.28 -10.85 17.31
N PHE A 389 11.37 -9.55 17.05
CA PHE A 389 10.21 -8.67 17.04
C PHE A 389 9.68 -8.53 15.61
N VAL A 390 8.38 -8.73 15.42
CA VAL A 390 7.73 -8.69 14.10
C VAL A 390 6.60 -7.67 14.10
N CYS A 391 6.68 -6.65 13.26
CA CYS A 391 5.61 -5.66 13.05
C CYS A 391 5.48 -5.34 11.55
N HIS A 392 4.35 -4.80 11.10
CA HIS A 392 4.15 -4.54 9.67
C HIS A 392 5.04 -3.38 9.17
N GLY A 393 4.90 -2.20 9.78
CA GLY A 393 5.63 -0.99 9.46
C GLY A 393 7.04 -0.99 10.06
N GLY A 394 7.22 -0.52 11.28
CA GLY A 394 8.56 -0.48 11.85
C GLY A 394 8.64 0.05 13.28
N LEU A 395 9.77 0.68 13.58
CA LEU A 395 10.07 1.20 14.91
C LEU A 395 9.57 2.63 15.09
N PHE A 396 9.80 3.15 16.29
CA PHE A 396 9.07 4.28 16.86
C PHE A 396 9.79 5.60 16.68
N LYS A 397 9.00 6.67 16.60
CA LYS A 397 9.50 8.04 16.63
C LYS A 397 10.11 8.41 18.00
N ASP A 398 9.57 7.85 19.08
CA ASP A 398 10.14 7.98 20.43
C ASP A 398 11.23 6.91 20.66
N ASN A 399 12.30 7.28 21.35
CA ASN A 399 13.38 6.35 21.73
C ASN A 399 12.94 5.35 22.81
N ASN A 400 12.03 5.74 23.69
CA ASN A 400 11.83 5.03 24.94
C ASN A 400 10.70 4.00 24.91
N VAL A 401 10.10 3.76 23.73
CA VAL A 401 9.06 2.74 23.61
C VAL A 401 9.64 1.39 24.00
N ALA A 402 9.00 0.80 25.01
CA ALA A 402 9.31 -0.52 25.55
C ALA A 402 8.24 -1.53 25.13
N LEU A 403 8.55 -2.82 25.19
CA LEU A 403 7.59 -3.88 24.87
C LEU A 403 6.30 -3.79 25.70
N ASP A 404 6.36 -3.32 26.96
CA ASP A 404 5.18 -3.17 27.83
C ASP A 404 4.22 -2.05 27.37
N GLU A 405 4.75 -0.97 26.80
CA GLU A 405 3.93 0.09 26.20
C GLU A 405 3.18 -0.45 24.97
N ILE A 406 3.83 -1.30 24.19
CA ILE A 406 3.20 -1.95 23.03
C ILE A 406 2.10 -2.91 23.49
N ARG A 407 2.34 -3.73 24.52
CA ARG A 407 1.35 -4.66 25.10
C ARG A 407 0.08 -3.93 25.56
N THR A 408 0.23 -2.74 26.13
CA THR A 408 -0.87 -1.95 26.70
C THR A 408 -1.52 -0.98 25.72
N THR A 409 -0.98 -0.86 24.49
CA THR A 409 -1.56 -0.01 23.44
C THR A 409 -2.96 -0.49 23.06
N ASN A 410 -3.97 0.38 23.20
CA ASN A 410 -5.34 0.07 22.80
C ASN A 410 -5.46 0.03 21.27
N ARG A 411 -5.50 -1.18 20.72
CA ARG A 411 -5.58 -1.42 19.26
C ARG A 411 -7.00 -1.37 18.68
N VAL A 412 -8.05 -1.50 19.52
CA VAL A 412 -9.45 -1.66 19.10
C VAL A 412 -10.05 -0.32 18.67
N ARG A 413 -9.48 0.22 17.58
CA ARG A 413 -9.78 1.52 16.99
C ARG A 413 -9.12 1.62 15.62
N GLN A 414 -9.46 2.67 14.88
CA GLN A 414 -8.67 3.07 13.72
C GLN A 414 -7.29 3.60 14.14
N PRO A 415 -6.24 3.38 13.33
CA PRO A 415 -4.92 3.91 13.61
C PRO A 415 -4.95 5.43 13.81
N PRO A 416 -4.32 5.97 14.86
CA PRO A 416 -4.12 7.41 15.01
C PRO A 416 -3.14 7.98 13.98
N ASP A 417 -3.05 9.31 13.89
CA ASP A 417 -2.07 10.02 13.05
C ASP A 417 -0.63 9.96 13.63
N GLU A 418 -0.47 9.59 14.91
CA GLU A 418 0.80 9.50 15.64
C GLU A 418 0.75 8.49 16.81
N GLY A 419 1.92 8.12 17.33
CA GLY A 419 2.08 7.24 18.50
C GLY A 419 2.42 5.79 18.12
N VAL A 420 2.55 4.92 19.14
CA VAL A 420 3.01 3.52 19.00
C VAL A 420 2.24 2.75 17.91
N MET A 421 0.91 2.79 17.93
CA MET A 421 0.09 2.12 16.93
C MET A 421 0.30 2.65 15.51
N CYS A 422 0.53 3.96 15.35
CA CYS A 422 0.83 4.54 14.04
C CYS A 422 2.18 4.04 13.53
N ASP A 423 3.22 4.13 14.36
CA ASP A 423 4.59 3.78 13.96
C ASP A 423 4.73 2.28 13.62
N LEU A 424 4.08 1.39 14.38
CA LEU A 424 4.04 -0.05 14.09
C LEU A 424 3.46 -0.40 12.72
N LEU A 425 2.61 0.46 12.17
CA LEU A 425 1.92 0.22 10.90
C LEU A 425 2.52 1.00 9.73
N TRP A 426 3.28 2.08 9.98
CA TRP A 426 3.65 3.05 8.92
C TRP A 426 5.13 3.43 8.84
N SER A 427 5.94 3.14 9.86
CA SER A 427 7.34 3.55 9.85
C SER A 427 8.19 2.71 8.87
N ASP A 428 9.23 3.32 8.30
CA ASP A 428 10.17 2.67 7.37
C ASP A 428 11.62 2.78 7.86
N PRO A 429 12.51 1.81 7.58
CA PRO A 429 13.94 1.96 7.83
C PRO A 429 14.57 3.06 6.94
N GLN A 430 15.71 3.61 7.37
CA GLN A 430 16.57 4.49 6.57
C GLN A 430 18.06 4.15 6.80
N ASP A 431 18.89 4.35 5.78
CA ASP A 431 20.29 3.89 5.83
C ASP A 431 21.16 4.66 6.82
N PHE A 432 20.85 5.92 7.07
CA PHE A 432 21.64 6.80 7.92
C PHE A 432 21.10 6.84 9.37
N PRO A 433 21.96 7.06 10.38
CA PRO A 433 21.54 7.15 11.77
C PRO A 433 20.51 8.25 12.05
N GLY A 434 19.73 8.06 13.11
CA GLY A 434 18.72 8.99 13.60
C GLY A 434 17.33 8.68 13.08
N ARG A 435 16.50 9.73 12.97
CA ARG A 435 15.13 9.66 12.49
C ARG A 435 14.83 10.79 11.54
N SER A 436 13.96 10.53 10.57
CA SER A 436 13.46 11.54 9.64
C SER A 436 11.93 11.50 9.56
N PRO A 437 11.28 12.59 9.11
CA PRO A 437 9.87 12.54 8.72
C PRO A 437 9.63 11.44 7.69
N SER A 438 8.54 10.69 7.84
CA SER A 438 8.18 9.66 6.87
C SER A 438 7.89 10.25 5.49
N LYS A 439 8.45 9.64 4.45
CA LYS A 439 8.11 9.95 3.04
C LYS A 439 6.63 9.73 2.75
N ARG A 440 5.98 8.86 3.53
CA ARG A 440 4.54 8.56 3.47
C ARG A 440 3.68 9.64 4.12
N GLY A 441 4.25 10.50 4.96
CA GLY A 441 3.56 11.58 5.66
C GLY A 441 2.82 11.16 6.93
N VAL A 442 3.04 9.92 7.36
CA VAL A 442 2.54 9.25 8.57
C VAL A 442 3.61 8.24 9.04
N GLY A 443 3.79 8.06 10.34
CA GLY A 443 4.93 7.34 10.92
C GLY A 443 6.25 8.12 10.84
N CYS A 444 7.39 7.43 10.94
CA CYS A 444 8.73 8.01 10.80
C CYS A 444 9.65 7.14 9.95
N GLN A 445 10.79 7.69 9.55
CA GLN A 445 11.93 6.89 9.12
C GLN A 445 12.89 6.70 10.30
N PHE A 446 13.42 5.49 10.49
CA PHE A 446 14.32 5.16 11.60
C PHE A 446 15.63 4.51 11.14
N GLY A 447 16.75 4.96 11.71
CA GLY A 447 18.08 4.52 11.32
C GLY A 447 18.57 3.24 12.01
N PRO A 448 19.80 2.81 11.66
CA PRO A 448 20.44 1.64 12.25
C PRO A 448 20.68 1.77 13.76
N ASP A 449 20.99 2.97 14.25
CA ASP A 449 21.15 3.27 15.68
C ASP A 449 19.87 3.05 16.48
N VAL A 450 18.72 3.45 15.92
CA VAL A 450 17.40 3.24 16.54
C VAL A 450 17.08 1.74 16.65
N THR A 451 17.39 1.00 15.60
CA THR A 451 17.16 -0.46 15.56
C THR A 451 18.06 -1.18 16.55
N GLU A 452 19.34 -0.84 16.57
CA GLU A 452 20.34 -1.42 17.47
C GLU A 452 19.99 -1.15 18.94
N ASP A 453 19.59 0.07 19.27
CA ASP A 453 19.17 0.45 20.62
C ASP A 453 17.90 -0.30 21.06
N PHE A 454 16.88 -0.35 20.21
CA PHE A 454 15.65 -1.10 20.50
C PHE A 454 15.93 -2.59 20.71
N CYS A 455 16.78 -3.20 19.87
CA CYS A 455 17.15 -4.60 20.01
C CYS A 455 17.91 -4.83 21.32
N LYS A 456 18.90 -3.99 21.64
CA LYS A 456 19.69 -4.10 22.88
C LYS A 456 18.83 -3.98 24.13
N ARG A 457 17.98 -2.95 24.22
CA ARG A 457 17.14 -2.71 25.41
C ARG A 457 16.16 -3.84 25.67
N ASN A 458 15.67 -4.48 24.61
CA ASN A 458 14.68 -5.55 24.71
C ASN A 458 15.27 -6.96 24.55
N SER A 459 16.60 -7.09 24.54
CA SER A 459 17.31 -8.37 24.37
C SER A 459 16.92 -9.16 23.11
N LEU A 460 16.62 -8.44 22.03
CA LEU A 460 16.23 -8.98 20.73
C LEU A 460 17.45 -9.20 19.83
N GLU A 461 17.35 -10.17 18.95
CA GLU A 461 18.34 -10.44 17.91
C GLU A 461 18.18 -9.51 16.71
N TYR A 462 16.94 -9.35 16.23
CA TYR A 462 16.60 -8.50 15.09
C TYR A 462 15.08 -8.26 15.01
N VAL A 463 14.70 -7.33 14.12
CA VAL A 463 13.32 -6.98 13.77
C VAL A 463 13.01 -7.49 12.38
N ILE A 464 11.84 -8.11 12.19
CA ILE A 464 11.26 -8.39 10.87
C ILE A 464 10.09 -7.43 10.64
N ARG A 465 10.03 -6.85 9.44
CA ARG A 465 8.93 -6.00 8.99
C ARG A 465 8.58 -6.25 7.52
N SER A 466 7.52 -5.61 7.02
CA SER A 466 7.02 -5.80 5.65
C SER A 466 6.87 -4.47 4.88
N HIS A 467 5.68 -4.03 4.49
CA HIS A 467 5.27 -2.64 4.13
C HIS A 467 5.98 -1.92 2.95
N GLU A 468 7.16 -2.38 2.53
CA GLU A 468 7.90 -1.88 1.37
C GLU A 468 8.16 -3.02 0.39
N VAL A 469 7.76 -2.81 -0.86
CA VAL A 469 8.10 -3.69 -1.97
C VAL A 469 9.63 -3.74 -2.15
N LYS A 470 10.17 -4.94 -2.30
CA LYS A 470 11.61 -5.19 -2.51
C LYS A 470 11.82 -6.01 -3.79
N PRO A 471 12.84 -5.71 -4.62
CA PRO A 471 13.07 -6.44 -5.87
C PRO A 471 13.17 -7.96 -5.71
N GLU A 472 13.87 -8.45 -4.69
CA GLU A 472 14.01 -9.89 -4.40
C GLU A 472 12.95 -10.42 -3.43
N GLY A 473 11.94 -9.62 -3.10
CA GLY A 473 10.92 -9.92 -2.09
C GLY A 473 11.39 -9.75 -0.65
N TYR A 474 12.67 -9.46 -0.42
CA TYR A 474 13.21 -9.14 0.90
C TYR A 474 14.40 -8.18 0.80
N GLU A 475 14.76 -7.56 1.92
CA GLU A 475 15.99 -6.78 2.06
C GLU A 475 16.49 -6.84 3.51
N VAL A 476 17.80 -6.90 3.69
CA VAL A 476 18.45 -6.92 5.01
C VAL A 476 19.09 -5.56 5.26
N HIS A 477 18.52 -4.81 6.19
CA HIS A 477 18.94 -3.46 6.58
C HIS A 477 19.77 -3.49 7.87
N HIS A 478 20.36 -2.33 8.19
CA HIS A 478 20.90 -2.01 9.52
C HIS A 478 21.85 -3.09 10.08
N GLY A 479 22.76 -3.60 9.24
CA GLY A 479 23.73 -4.61 9.65
C GLY A 479 23.11 -5.96 10.06
N GLY A 480 21.94 -6.31 9.51
CA GLY A 480 21.24 -7.56 9.82
C GLY A 480 20.21 -7.45 10.94
N LYS A 481 20.01 -6.26 11.52
CA LYS A 481 19.08 -6.05 12.65
C LYS A 481 17.67 -5.65 12.25
N CYS A 482 17.44 -5.24 11.01
CA CYS A 482 16.11 -4.96 10.48
C CYS A 482 15.96 -5.66 9.13
N ILE A 483 14.93 -6.47 8.97
CA ILE A 483 14.70 -7.28 7.78
C ILE A 483 13.33 -6.91 7.22
N THR A 484 13.28 -6.56 5.94
CA THR A 484 12.03 -6.39 5.19
C THR A 484 11.70 -7.67 4.45
N VAL A 485 10.46 -8.17 4.55
CA VAL A 485 9.91 -9.27 3.75
C VAL A 485 8.59 -8.86 3.09
N PHE A 486 8.42 -9.20 1.81
CA PHE A 486 7.27 -8.80 1.01
C PHE A 486 6.82 -9.98 0.15
N SER A 487 5.56 -10.40 0.28
CA SER A 487 5.07 -11.67 -0.27
C SER A 487 4.13 -11.52 -1.47
N ALA A 488 4.02 -10.32 -2.04
CA ALA A 488 3.27 -10.05 -3.27
C ALA A 488 4.23 -9.94 -4.47
N PRO A 489 4.52 -11.04 -5.19
CA PRO A 489 5.36 -10.98 -6.38
C PRO A 489 4.68 -10.21 -7.50
N ASN A 490 5.47 -9.60 -8.39
CA ASN A 490 5.00 -8.73 -9.48
C ASN A 490 3.89 -7.79 -9.02
N TYR A 491 4.11 -7.07 -7.92
CA TYR A 491 3.08 -6.34 -7.20
C TYR A 491 2.25 -5.47 -8.14
N CYS A 492 0.92 -5.53 -8.00
CA CYS A 492 -0.02 -4.85 -8.89
C CYS A 492 0.19 -5.18 -10.39
N ASP A 493 0.56 -6.43 -10.69
CA ASP A 493 0.82 -7.00 -12.02
C ASP A 493 1.96 -6.36 -12.81
N THR A 494 2.81 -5.57 -12.15
CA THR A 494 3.65 -4.61 -12.89
C THR A 494 4.98 -4.25 -12.29
N MET A 495 5.15 -4.33 -10.97
CA MET A 495 6.41 -3.96 -10.35
C MET A 495 7.56 -4.91 -10.73
N GLY A 496 7.26 -6.12 -11.20
CA GLY A 496 8.27 -7.10 -11.63
C GLY A 496 9.15 -7.66 -10.50
N ASN A 497 8.86 -7.29 -9.25
CA ASN A 497 9.56 -7.81 -8.07
C ASN A 497 9.27 -9.30 -7.85
N LYS A 498 10.15 -10.01 -7.16
CA LYS A 498 9.81 -11.29 -6.54
C LYS A 498 9.03 -11.07 -5.26
N GLY A 499 8.29 -12.09 -4.85
CA GLY A 499 7.80 -12.24 -3.49
C GLY A 499 8.81 -13.06 -2.70
N ALA A 500 8.79 -12.97 -1.37
CA ALA A 500 9.54 -13.86 -0.51
C ALA A 500 8.77 -14.20 0.76
N PHE A 501 9.17 -15.29 1.40
CA PHE A 501 8.84 -15.61 2.78
C PHE A 501 10.11 -16.00 3.54
N ILE A 502 10.10 -15.82 4.85
CA ILE A 502 11.20 -16.18 5.75
C ILE A 502 10.83 -17.48 6.46
N THR A 503 11.78 -18.40 6.56
CA THR A 503 11.68 -19.53 7.49
C THR A 503 12.75 -19.42 8.56
N ILE A 504 12.37 -19.71 9.80
CA ILE A 504 13.26 -19.85 10.94
C ILE A 504 13.10 -21.25 11.55
N ARG A 505 14.06 -21.67 12.35
CA ARG A 505 13.92 -22.85 13.21
C ARG A 505 14.11 -22.45 14.67
N GLY A 506 13.38 -23.07 15.59
CA GLY A 506 13.39 -22.70 17.01
C GLY A 506 14.77 -22.77 17.68
N ASP A 507 15.67 -23.60 17.14
CA ASP A 507 17.00 -23.86 17.69
C ASP A 507 18.06 -22.81 17.34
N ASP A 508 17.95 -22.15 16.18
CA ASP A 508 18.93 -21.13 15.75
C ASP A 508 18.36 -19.77 15.42
N LEU A 509 17.03 -19.68 15.22
CA LEU A 509 16.31 -18.46 14.88
C LEU A 509 16.89 -17.69 13.68
N LYS A 510 17.69 -18.34 12.84
CA LYS A 510 18.33 -17.70 11.69
C LYS A 510 17.33 -17.54 10.55
N PRO A 511 17.17 -16.33 9.98
CA PRO A 511 16.25 -16.10 8.88
C PRO A 511 16.77 -16.76 7.60
N ARG A 512 15.93 -17.58 6.98
CA ARG A 512 16.20 -18.23 5.69
C ARG A 512 15.17 -17.74 4.68
N PHE A 513 15.64 -17.01 3.67
CA PHE A 513 14.79 -16.38 2.67
C PHE A 513 14.48 -17.34 1.54
N THR A 514 13.21 -17.43 1.13
CA THR A 514 12.80 -18.11 -0.10
C THR A 514 12.05 -17.13 -0.97
N SER A 515 12.67 -16.71 -2.07
CA SER A 515 12.04 -15.85 -3.07
C SER A 515 11.27 -16.68 -4.11
N PHE A 516 10.15 -16.15 -4.60
CA PHE A 516 9.29 -16.78 -5.59
C PHE A 516 8.76 -15.75 -6.59
N SER A 517 8.42 -16.22 -7.79
CA SER A 517 7.86 -15.38 -8.86
C SER A 517 6.33 -15.43 -8.83
N ALA A 518 5.69 -14.45 -9.48
CA ALA A 518 4.24 -14.41 -9.60
C ALA A 518 3.71 -15.56 -10.43
N VAL A 519 2.50 -16.00 -10.13
CA VAL A 519 1.77 -17.00 -10.93
C VAL A 519 0.65 -16.37 -11.74
N GLU A 520 0.16 -17.09 -12.75
CA GLU A 520 -0.99 -16.63 -13.52
C GLU A 520 -2.25 -16.53 -12.65
N HIS A 521 -3.05 -15.50 -12.91
CA HIS A 521 -4.35 -15.28 -12.30
C HIS A 521 -5.37 -14.82 -13.36
N PRO A 522 -6.68 -14.93 -13.10
CA PRO A 522 -7.70 -14.43 -14.00
C PRO A 522 -7.53 -12.95 -14.32
N SER A 523 -8.01 -12.53 -15.49
CA SER A 523 -7.83 -11.18 -16.05
C SER A 523 -8.72 -10.11 -15.39
N VAL A 524 -8.61 -9.96 -14.07
CA VAL A 524 -9.18 -8.86 -13.29
C VAL A 524 -8.04 -7.92 -12.92
N ARG A 525 -8.10 -6.68 -13.43
CA ARG A 525 -7.01 -5.72 -13.22
C ARG A 525 -6.89 -5.33 -11.73
N PRO A 526 -5.69 -5.03 -11.23
CA PRO A 526 -5.51 -4.44 -9.91
C PRO A 526 -6.38 -3.18 -9.77
N MET A 527 -6.84 -2.92 -8.55
CA MET A 527 -7.66 -1.77 -8.20
C MET A 527 -9.01 -1.70 -8.95
N ALA A 528 -9.53 -2.82 -9.48
CA ALA A 528 -10.81 -2.85 -10.20
C ALA A 528 -11.99 -2.33 -9.37
N TYR A 529 -11.92 -2.49 -8.04
CA TYR A 529 -12.94 -2.07 -7.09
C TYR A 529 -12.59 -0.77 -6.34
N ALA A 530 -11.43 -0.18 -6.63
CA ALA A 530 -10.98 1.04 -5.98
C ALA A 530 -11.83 2.25 -6.36
N SER A 531 -11.94 3.19 -5.43
CA SER A 531 -12.70 4.40 -5.67
C SER A 531 -12.01 5.30 -6.68
N SER A 532 -12.71 5.62 -7.77
CA SER A 532 -12.24 6.62 -8.76
C SER A 532 -12.05 8.01 -8.17
N LEU A 533 -12.55 8.27 -6.96
CA LEU A 533 -12.38 9.54 -6.23
C LEU A 533 -10.94 9.74 -5.75
N PHE A 534 -10.25 8.64 -5.42
CA PHE A 534 -8.86 8.64 -4.98
C PHE A 534 -7.90 8.15 -6.06
N GLY A 535 -8.42 7.66 -7.19
CA GLY A 535 -7.63 7.32 -8.35
C GLY A 535 -6.71 8.47 -8.77
N PHE A 536 -5.41 8.30 -8.54
CA PHE A 536 -4.37 9.18 -9.04
C PHE A 536 -4.16 8.97 -10.55
N ALA A 537 -5.24 8.85 -11.34
CA ALA A 537 -5.18 8.75 -12.80
C ALA A 537 -4.72 10.09 -13.40
#